data_AF-A0A925N647-F1
#
_entry.id   AF-A0A925N647-F1
#
_cell.length_a   1.000
_cell.length_b   1.000
_cell.length_c   1.000
_cell.angle_alpha   90.00
_cell.angle_beta   90.00
_cell.angle_gamma   90.00
#
_symmetry.space_group_name_H-M   'P 1'
#
loop_
_entity.id
_entity.type
_entity.pdbx_description
1 polymer ?
#
loop_
_entity_poly.entity_id
_entity_poly.type
_entity_poly.pdbx_seq_one_letter_code
_entity_poly.pdbx_strand_id
1 'polypeptide(L)'
;AGRGLSGDPALRSPMSWTADAQRAGFTTGTPYRATAANVATHNAAAAQADANSLWHTYRALIQLRSSTDALAFGSYEQATVQGNALSFVRRSGSSRVVVALNYGVAASTVVVNGLPAGASLQALWPATAAAASADGNGQATLTLGARSAVVYAY
;
A
#
# COMPACT_ATOMS: atom_id res chain seq x y z
N ALA A 1 7.75 3.92 19.43
CA ALA A 1 8.98 3.10 19.37
C ALA A 1 9.97 3.60 20.43
N GLY A 2 10.79 2.74 21.03
CA GLY A 2 11.78 3.05 22.09
C GLY A 2 11.26 3.86 23.27
N ARG A 3 10.88 3.24 24.40
CA ARG A 3 10.40 4.01 25.58
C ARG A 3 11.39 5.13 25.94
N GLY A 4 10.95 6.38 25.84
CA GLY A 4 11.77 7.57 26.14
C GLY A 4 12.68 8.06 25.00
N LEU A 5 12.68 7.41 23.83
CA LEU A 5 13.40 7.87 22.64
C LEU A 5 12.47 8.70 21.74
N SER A 6 12.98 9.80 21.20
CA SER A 6 12.29 10.65 20.23
C SER A 6 13.12 10.84 18.97
N GLY A 7 12.49 11.22 17.86
CA GLY A 7 13.17 11.47 16.58
C GLY A 7 13.90 10.24 16.02
N ASP A 8 15.06 10.48 15.43
CA ASP A 8 15.93 9.44 14.84
C ASP A 8 16.25 8.27 15.80
N PRO A 9 16.60 8.49 17.08
CA PRO A 9 16.80 7.40 18.03
C PRO A 9 15.67 6.38 18.12
N ALA A 10 14.41 6.82 18.02
CA ALA A 10 13.25 5.92 18.08
C ALA A 10 13.11 5.02 16.84
N LEU A 11 13.56 5.51 15.68
CA LEU A 11 13.58 4.77 14.41
C LEU A 11 14.63 3.65 14.39
N ARG A 12 15.62 3.72 15.28
CA ARG A 12 16.71 2.73 15.43
C ARG A 12 16.49 1.81 16.63
N SER A 13 15.24 1.60 17.05
CA SER A 13 14.93 0.57 18.05
C SER A 13 15.23 -0.82 17.45
N PRO A 14 15.68 -1.81 18.25
CA PRO A 14 15.79 -3.20 17.80
C PRO A 14 14.53 -3.69 17.09
N MET A 15 14.69 -4.45 16.00
CA MET A 15 13.57 -5.00 15.24
C MET A 15 12.71 -5.91 16.11
N SER A 16 11.39 -5.72 16.04
CA SER A 16 10.41 -6.53 16.76
C SER A 16 10.13 -7.83 16.03
N TRP A 17 10.91 -8.88 16.27
CA TRP A 17 10.64 -10.22 15.73
C TRP A 17 9.53 -10.95 16.50
N THR A 18 9.57 -10.88 17.83
CA THR A 18 8.60 -11.53 18.73
C THR A 18 8.05 -10.53 19.76
N ALA A 19 7.09 -10.96 20.57
CA ALA A 19 6.49 -10.15 21.64
C ALA A 19 7.35 -10.03 22.91
N ASP A 20 8.60 -10.54 22.92
CA ASP A 20 9.51 -10.40 24.06
C ASP A 20 9.80 -8.92 24.33
N ALA A 21 9.35 -8.40 25.47
CA ALA A 21 9.52 -6.99 25.81
C ALA A 21 10.99 -6.58 26.02
N GLN A 22 11.86 -7.50 26.43
CA GLN A 22 13.25 -7.22 26.75
C GLN A 22 14.14 -7.27 25.51
N ARG A 23 13.93 -8.27 24.65
CA ARG A 23 14.82 -8.53 23.51
C ARG A 23 14.14 -8.54 22.16
N ALA A 24 12.81 -8.56 22.11
CA ALA A 24 12.00 -8.56 20.89
C ALA A 24 12.33 -9.69 19.90
N GLY A 25 13.02 -10.76 20.34
CA GLY A 25 13.61 -11.76 19.46
C GLY A 25 14.78 -11.24 18.59
N PHE A 26 15.28 -10.04 18.84
CA PHE A 26 16.37 -9.39 18.11
C PHE A 26 17.75 -9.98 18.43
N THR A 27 17.98 -10.36 19.68
CA THR A 27 19.24 -10.92 20.15
C THR A 27 18.98 -11.84 21.34
N THR A 28 19.92 -12.74 21.62
CA THR A 28 19.94 -13.53 22.86
C THR A 28 20.60 -12.78 24.02
N GLY A 29 21.46 -11.79 23.73
CA GLY A 29 22.15 -10.95 24.70
C GLY A 29 21.42 -9.65 25.04
N THR A 30 22.17 -8.61 25.41
CA THR A 30 21.62 -7.29 25.71
C THR A 30 21.50 -6.45 24.44
N PRO A 31 20.30 -5.99 24.05
CA PRO A 31 20.15 -5.07 22.93
C PRO A 31 20.90 -3.76 23.19
N TYR A 32 21.49 -3.18 22.13
CA TYR A 32 22.24 -1.92 22.22
C TYR A 32 21.38 -0.71 22.64
N ARG A 33 20.04 -0.83 22.56
CA ARG A 33 19.03 0.17 22.97
C ARG A 33 17.73 -0.52 23.38
N ALA A 34 16.84 0.23 24.04
CA ALA A 34 15.51 -0.25 24.40
C ALA A 34 14.70 -0.68 23.16
N THR A 35 13.93 -1.76 23.34
CA THR A 35 12.98 -2.28 22.35
C THR A 35 11.85 -1.29 22.05
N ALA A 36 11.12 -1.53 20.96
CA ALA A 36 9.98 -0.72 20.60
C ALA A 36 8.88 -0.77 21.69
N ALA A 37 8.36 0.38 22.10
CA ALA A 37 7.32 0.46 23.14
C ALA A 37 6.05 -0.36 22.84
N ASN A 38 5.78 -0.64 21.56
CA ASN A 38 4.65 -1.43 21.07
C ASN A 38 5.02 -2.87 20.68
N VAL A 39 6.20 -3.38 21.05
CA VAL A 39 6.69 -4.74 20.69
C VAL A 39 5.69 -5.86 21.01
N ALA A 40 4.95 -5.73 22.11
CA ALA A 40 3.96 -6.72 22.53
C ALA A 40 2.83 -6.93 21.49
N THR A 41 2.48 -5.90 20.72
CA THR A 41 1.40 -5.93 19.73
C THR A 41 1.87 -5.74 18.28
N HIS A 42 3.06 -5.17 18.07
CA HIS A 42 3.62 -4.86 16.74
C HIS A 42 4.97 -5.56 16.58
N ASN A 43 4.91 -6.83 16.22
CA ASN A 43 6.07 -7.67 15.93
C ASN A 43 5.80 -8.58 14.73
N ALA A 44 6.87 -9.09 14.12
CA ALA A 44 6.81 -9.89 12.89
C ALA A 44 6.01 -11.18 13.07
N ALA A 45 6.18 -11.90 14.20
CA ALA A 45 5.42 -13.13 14.47
C ALA A 45 3.90 -12.88 14.50
N ALA A 46 3.46 -11.83 15.19
CA ALA A 46 2.05 -11.44 15.23
C ALA A 46 1.53 -11.02 13.84
N ALA A 47 2.30 -10.22 13.10
CA ALA A 47 1.92 -9.79 11.76
C ALA A 47 1.85 -10.97 10.76
N GLN A 48 2.75 -11.96 10.88
CA GLN A 48 2.70 -13.17 10.05
C GLN A 48 1.44 -14.00 10.30
N ALA A 49 0.96 -14.06 11.55
CA ALA A 49 -0.23 -14.81 11.92
C ALA A 49 -1.55 -14.10 11.51
N ASP A 50 -1.58 -12.77 11.52
CA ASP A 50 -2.76 -11.99 11.12
C ASP A 50 -2.80 -11.74 9.60
N ALA A 51 -3.73 -12.40 8.91
CA ALA A 51 -3.92 -12.28 7.45
C ALA A 51 -4.22 -10.85 6.96
N ASN A 52 -4.74 -9.97 7.83
CA ASN A 52 -5.05 -8.58 7.50
C ASN A 52 -3.89 -7.62 7.83
N SER A 53 -2.75 -8.13 8.27
CA SER A 53 -1.64 -7.29 8.70
C SER A 53 -0.91 -6.63 7.53
N LEU A 54 -0.07 -5.66 7.88
CA LEU A 54 0.87 -5.06 6.94
C LEU A 54 1.84 -6.09 6.34
N TRP A 55 2.17 -7.18 7.04
CA TRP A 55 3.06 -8.22 6.50
C TRP A 55 2.48 -8.83 5.22
N HIS A 56 1.21 -9.26 5.26
CA HIS A 56 0.54 -9.84 4.10
C HIS A 56 0.21 -8.78 3.04
N THR A 57 -0.13 -7.57 3.45
CA THR A 57 -0.33 -6.44 2.54
C THR A 57 0.93 -6.17 1.71
N TYR A 58 2.10 -6.02 2.35
CA TYR A 58 3.35 -5.76 1.64
C TYR A 58 3.78 -6.96 0.78
N ARG A 59 3.60 -8.20 1.25
CA ARG A 59 3.89 -9.38 0.42
C ARG A 59 3.02 -9.41 -0.85
N ALA A 60 1.72 -9.13 -0.72
CA ALA A 60 0.81 -9.07 -1.87
C ALA A 60 1.22 -7.96 -2.85
N LEU A 61 1.59 -6.77 -2.35
CA LEU A 61 2.01 -5.64 -3.19
C LEU A 61 3.36 -5.89 -3.87
N ILE A 62 4.31 -6.55 -3.19
CA ILE A 62 5.59 -6.96 -3.78
C ILE A 62 5.35 -7.97 -4.90
N GLN A 63 4.49 -8.96 -4.66
CA GLN A 63 4.12 -9.94 -5.67
C GLN A 63 3.45 -9.28 -6.87
N LEU A 64 2.47 -8.41 -6.64
CA LEU A 64 1.78 -7.64 -7.68
C LEU A 64 2.76 -6.81 -8.52
N ARG A 65 3.70 -6.11 -7.86
CA ARG A 65 4.75 -5.35 -8.56
C ARG A 65 5.63 -6.26 -9.40
N SER A 66 6.02 -7.43 -8.89
CA SER A 66 6.88 -8.38 -9.61
C SER A 66 6.20 -9.05 -10.80
N SER A 67 4.87 -9.20 -10.76
CA SER A 67 4.09 -9.83 -11.84
C SER A 67 3.46 -8.82 -12.81
N THR A 68 3.73 -7.52 -12.65
CA THR A 68 3.09 -6.46 -13.45
C THR A 68 4.14 -5.47 -13.95
N ASP A 69 4.53 -5.60 -15.22
CA ASP A 69 5.56 -4.77 -15.85
C ASP A 69 5.27 -3.26 -15.75
N ALA A 70 4.01 -2.85 -15.89
CA ALA A 70 3.63 -1.45 -15.73
C ALA A 70 3.96 -0.92 -14.34
N LEU A 71 3.75 -1.71 -13.27
CA LEU A 71 4.10 -1.28 -11.91
C LEU A 71 5.61 -1.26 -11.73
N ALA A 72 6.33 -2.28 -12.19
CA ALA A 72 7.76 -2.42 -12.04
C ALA A 72 8.55 -1.33 -12.79
N PHE A 73 8.27 -1.18 -14.09
CA PHE A 73 9.11 -0.43 -15.04
C PHE A 73 8.36 0.67 -15.79
N GLY A 74 7.03 0.72 -15.67
CA GLY A 74 6.23 1.60 -16.49
C GLY A 74 6.45 3.09 -16.21
N SER A 75 6.16 3.92 -17.22
CA SER A 75 6.08 5.38 -17.08
C SER A 75 5.07 5.78 -16.00
N TYR A 76 5.20 7.00 -15.47
CA TYR A 76 4.22 7.60 -14.56
C TYR A 76 3.48 8.70 -15.30
N GLU A 77 2.17 8.57 -15.44
CA GLU A 77 1.37 9.39 -16.35
C GLU A 77 0.04 9.80 -15.72
N GLN A 78 -0.57 10.88 -16.25
CA GLN A 78 -1.97 11.25 -16.00
C GLN A 78 -2.34 11.36 -14.50
N ALA A 79 -1.40 11.85 -13.69
CA ALA A 79 -1.62 12.01 -12.26
C ALA A 79 -2.72 13.04 -11.97
N THR A 80 -3.71 12.64 -11.17
CA THR A 80 -4.83 13.49 -10.77
C THR A 80 -4.96 13.48 -9.25
N VAL A 81 -5.14 14.65 -8.65
CA VAL A 81 -5.39 14.81 -7.21
C VAL A 81 -6.76 15.45 -7.02
N GLN A 82 -7.61 14.83 -6.19
CA GLN A 82 -8.91 15.34 -5.80
C GLN A 82 -9.09 15.20 -4.29
N GLY A 83 -8.94 16.31 -3.57
CA GLY A 83 -8.90 16.31 -2.11
C GLY A 83 -7.75 15.46 -1.58
N ASN A 84 -8.07 14.41 -0.83
CA ASN A 84 -7.08 13.46 -0.30
C ASN A 84 -6.87 12.23 -1.21
N ALA A 85 -7.53 12.17 -2.37
CA ALA A 85 -7.37 11.10 -3.31
C ALA A 85 -6.35 11.46 -4.41
N LEU A 86 -5.48 10.50 -4.74
CA LEU A 86 -4.50 10.56 -5.81
C LEU A 86 -4.77 9.39 -6.75
N SER A 87 -4.78 9.64 -8.06
CA SER A 87 -4.70 8.60 -9.07
C SER A 87 -3.57 8.87 -10.04
N PHE A 88 -3.04 7.82 -10.66
CA PHE A 88 -2.10 7.91 -11.76
C PHE A 88 -2.13 6.64 -12.59
N VAL A 89 -1.61 6.73 -13.81
CA VAL A 89 -1.47 5.62 -14.74
C VAL A 89 -0.01 5.17 -14.81
N ARG A 90 0.19 3.86 -14.93
CA ARG A 90 1.50 3.28 -15.30
C ARG A 90 1.39 2.48 -16.59
N ARG A 91 2.36 2.63 -17.49
CA ARG A 91 2.39 1.94 -18.79
C ARG A 91 3.76 1.35 -19.10
N SER A 92 3.82 0.08 -19.48
CA SER A 92 5.03 -0.58 -20.02
C SER A 92 4.62 -1.59 -21.09
N GLY A 93 5.13 -1.48 -22.32
CA GLY A 93 4.79 -2.43 -23.40
C GLY A 93 3.30 -2.45 -23.70
N SER A 94 2.61 -3.56 -23.45
CA SER A 94 1.14 -3.68 -23.46
C SER A 94 0.50 -3.64 -22.05
N SER A 95 1.30 -3.75 -20.99
CA SER A 95 0.83 -3.68 -19.60
C SER A 95 0.41 -2.26 -19.24
N ARG A 96 -0.81 -2.10 -18.73
CA ARG A 96 -1.39 -0.82 -18.32
C ARG A 96 -2.07 -0.99 -16.98
N VAL A 97 -1.83 -0.04 -16.07
CA VAL A 97 -2.57 -0.02 -14.81
C VAL A 97 -2.96 1.40 -14.40
N VAL A 98 -4.09 1.51 -13.71
CA VAL A 98 -4.45 2.66 -12.91
C VAL A 98 -4.11 2.34 -11.46
N VAL A 99 -3.45 3.26 -10.76
CA VAL A 99 -3.27 3.22 -9.31
C VAL A 99 -4.07 4.38 -8.72
N ALA A 100 -4.86 4.10 -7.70
CA ALA A 100 -5.66 5.09 -6.99
C ALA A 100 -5.50 4.91 -5.46
N LEU A 101 -5.31 6.01 -4.75
CA LEU A 101 -4.96 6.08 -3.34
C LEU A 101 -5.85 7.11 -2.66
N ASN A 102 -6.39 6.79 -1.50
CA ASN A 102 -7.08 7.77 -0.64
C ASN A 102 -6.34 7.88 0.69
N TYR A 103 -5.70 9.03 0.92
CA TYR A 103 -5.01 9.34 2.18
C TYR A 103 -5.96 9.83 3.27
N GLY A 104 -7.21 10.12 2.93
CA GLY A 104 -8.22 10.64 3.83
C GLY A 104 -8.79 9.59 4.78
N VAL A 105 -9.34 10.07 5.89
CA VAL A 105 -10.05 9.24 6.90
C VAL A 105 -11.53 9.02 6.57
N ALA A 106 -12.01 9.60 5.46
CA ALA A 106 -13.35 9.39 4.92
C ALA A 106 -13.24 8.82 3.50
N ALA A 107 -14.32 8.19 3.01
CA ALA A 107 -14.40 7.78 1.62
C ALA A 107 -14.28 9.00 0.69
N SER A 108 -13.69 8.79 -0.48
CA SER A 108 -13.43 9.84 -1.46
C SER A 108 -13.58 9.31 -2.88
N THR A 109 -13.68 10.22 -3.85
CA THR A 109 -13.71 9.89 -5.27
C THR A 109 -12.53 10.51 -5.97
N VAL A 110 -12.06 9.84 -7.02
CA VAL A 110 -11.07 10.39 -7.94
C VAL A 110 -11.44 10.08 -9.39
N VAL A 111 -11.40 11.09 -10.25
CA VAL A 111 -11.57 10.94 -11.70
C VAL A 111 -10.22 10.63 -12.34
N VAL A 112 -10.18 9.58 -13.14
CA VAL A 112 -9.02 9.19 -13.95
C VAL A 112 -9.32 9.57 -15.39
N ASN A 113 -8.40 10.30 -16.02
CA ASN A 113 -8.58 10.83 -17.37
C ASN A 113 -7.63 10.13 -18.36
N GLY A 114 -8.00 10.15 -19.64
CA GLY A 114 -7.14 9.70 -20.74
C GLY A 114 -6.93 8.19 -20.78
N LEU A 115 -7.97 7.45 -20.37
CA LEU A 115 -8.11 6.02 -20.62
C LEU A 115 -8.70 5.81 -22.04
N PRO A 116 -8.57 4.62 -22.63
CA PRO A 116 -9.33 4.28 -23.82
C PRO A 116 -10.85 4.41 -23.55
N ALA A 117 -11.60 4.94 -24.51
CA ALA A 117 -13.04 5.06 -24.40
C ALA A 117 -13.69 3.69 -24.15
N GLY A 118 -14.54 3.58 -23.13
CA GLY A 118 -15.17 2.30 -22.77
C GLY A 118 -14.26 1.25 -22.12
N ALA A 119 -13.02 1.61 -21.74
CA ALA A 119 -12.11 0.65 -21.10
C ALA A 119 -12.71 0.02 -19.84
N SER A 120 -12.54 -1.30 -19.70
CA SER A 120 -12.93 -2.03 -18.48
C SER A 120 -11.76 -2.05 -17.51
N LEU A 121 -11.99 -1.66 -16.26
CA LEU A 121 -10.98 -1.62 -15.20
C LEU A 121 -11.19 -2.82 -14.28
N GLN A 122 -10.30 -3.80 -14.37
CA GLN A 122 -10.32 -4.99 -13.53
C GLN A 122 -9.37 -4.82 -12.34
N ALA A 123 -9.88 -5.00 -11.12
CA ALA A 123 -9.08 -4.88 -9.91
C ALA A 123 -7.99 -5.97 -9.86
N LEU A 124 -6.74 -5.53 -9.77
CA LEU A 124 -5.59 -6.38 -9.45
C LEU A 124 -5.33 -6.43 -7.94
N TRP A 125 -5.57 -5.32 -7.25
CA TRP A 125 -5.41 -5.26 -5.79
C TRP A 125 -6.21 -4.13 -5.15
N PRO A 126 -6.90 -4.37 -4.01
CA PRO A 126 -7.28 -5.71 -3.56
C PRO A 126 -8.20 -6.35 -4.60
N ALA A 127 -8.15 -7.67 -4.77
CA ALA A 127 -9.00 -8.38 -5.74
C ALA A 127 -10.51 -8.23 -5.49
N THR A 128 -10.88 -7.79 -4.29
CA THR A 128 -12.26 -7.49 -3.86
C THR A 128 -12.73 -6.09 -4.22
N ALA A 129 -11.87 -5.22 -4.76
CA ALA A 129 -12.30 -3.90 -5.18
C ALA A 129 -13.31 -3.99 -6.33
N ALA A 130 -14.32 -3.11 -6.29
CA ALA A 130 -15.35 -3.07 -7.32
C ALA A 130 -14.73 -2.73 -8.68
N ALA A 131 -15.15 -3.43 -9.72
CA ALA A 131 -14.78 -3.09 -11.08
C ALA A 131 -15.30 -1.69 -11.46
N ALA A 132 -14.60 -1.04 -12.39
CA ALA A 132 -15.00 0.25 -12.94
C ALA A 132 -14.90 0.23 -14.47
N SER A 133 -15.40 1.26 -15.12
CA SER A 133 -15.23 1.45 -16.56
C SER A 133 -15.00 2.92 -16.88
N ALA A 134 -14.28 3.17 -17.98
CA ALA A 134 -14.20 4.48 -18.57
C ALA A 134 -15.45 4.77 -19.41
N ASP A 135 -15.89 6.01 -19.42
CA ASP A 135 -16.96 6.49 -20.30
C ASP A 135 -16.47 6.66 -21.75
N GLY A 136 -17.34 7.18 -22.63
CA GLY A 136 -17.01 7.46 -24.03
C GLY A 136 -15.93 8.52 -24.23
N ASN A 137 -15.63 9.32 -23.20
CA ASN A 137 -14.59 10.35 -23.21
C ASN A 137 -13.27 9.84 -22.59
N GLY A 138 -13.19 8.55 -22.22
CA GLY A 138 -12.00 7.99 -21.59
C GLY A 138 -11.82 8.44 -20.13
N GLN A 139 -12.91 8.77 -19.42
CA GLN A 139 -12.89 9.11 -18.00
C GLN A 139 -13.52 8.00 -17.14
N ALA A 140 -12.88 7.66 -16.03
CA ALA A 140 -13.43 6.75 -15.03
C ALA A 140 -13.47 7.41 -13.65
N THR A 141 -14.61 7.36 -12.97
CA THR A 141 -14.73 7.81 -11.59
C THR A 141 -14.55 6.63 -10.64
N LEU A 142 -13.53 6.70 -9.79
CA LEU A 142 -13.22 5.66 -8.80
C LEU A 142 -13.65 6.11 -7.41
N THR A 143 -14.39 5.25 -6.70
CA THR A 143 -14.74 5.45 -5.28
C THR A 143 -13.78 4.66 -4.40
N LEU A 144 -13.16 5.34 -3.43
CA LEU A 144 -12.14 4.78 -2.56
C LEU A 144 -12.59 4.89 -1.10
N GLY A 145 -12.47 3.79 -0.35
CA GLY A 145 -12.67 3.80 1.11
C GLY A 145 -11.64 4.68 1.82
N ALA A 146 -11.88 4.98 3.09
CA ALA A 146 -10.90 5.70 3.92
C ALA A 146 -9.56 4.93 3.98
N ARG A 147 -8.43 5.65 3.85
CA ARG A 147 -7.07 5.08 3.93
C ARG A 147 -6.87 3.82 3.07
N SER A 148 -7.38 3.85 1.84
CA SER A 148 -7.37 2.70 0.94
C SER A 148 -6.54 2.95 -0.30
N ALA A 149 -6.18 1.87 -1.00
CA ALA A 149 -5.60 1.94 -2.32
C ALA A 149 -6.19 0.85 -3.21
N VAL A 150 -6.30 1.12 -4.50
CA VAL A 150 -6.73 0.15 -5.50
C VAL A 150 -5.84 0.26 -6.73
N VAL A 151 -5.53 -0.89 -7.34
CA VAL A 151 -4.82 -1.01 -8.61
C VAL A 151 -5.71 -1.76 -9.60
N TYR A 152 -5.93 -1.19 -10.77
CA TYR A 152 -6.70 -1.78 -11.86
C TYR A 152 -5.82 -2.04 -13.08
N ALA A 153 -6.01 -3.17 -13.76
CA ALA A 153 -5.59 -3.37 -15.15
C ALA A 153 -6.69 -2.87 -16.10
N TYR A 154 -6.31 -2.38 -17.28
CA TYR A 154 -7.23 -1.97 -18.35
C TYR A 154 -6.57 -2.07 -19.74
#